data_AF-A0A1Y3AMC3-F1
#
_entry.id   AF-A0A1Y3AMC3-F1
#
_cell.length_a   1.000
_cell.length_b   1.000
_cell.length_c   1.000
_cell.angle_alpha   90.00
_cell.angle_beta   90.00
_cell.angle_gamma   90.00
#
_symmetry.space_group_name_H-M   'P 1'
#
loop_
_entity.id
_entity.type
_entity.pdbx_description
1 polymer ?
#
loop_
_entity_poly.entity_id
_entity_poly.type
_entity_poly.pdbx_seq_one_letter_code
_entity_poly.pdbx_strand_id
1 'polypeptide(L)'
;MAGKLRYMDSRPDEQQRDSDSDAKNHLINVIDSPGHVDFFGEVSTALRICDGCIIIVDVIEGVCAQTRAALQQAWLARVRPILVLNKIDRLFVEKKLSPLDIHIQLTQTLEQVNAFIGELFASEVLAKMNATLDEQQKSDEKRQQATTEKQMSKKQIFYDWSSGLDDIDDSGVYFSPENGNVLFASAIDGWGFTIADFAQILSTKLGFSVNALTKTLWGDYYLNVREKRIQKGAQSKAKKPLFVTFVLENLSKIYEKFLIKHDKFEMIKMAQSLDITLETRDIDRTDHRQTLMQLFNQWIPLSRSLLRIVCDIVPAPCDINEERVERFITGNQTRRFDSLPLQTQLLKRAFLECRPRKSSDDNDNHM
;
A
#
# COMPACT_ATOMS: atom_id res chain seq x y z
N MET A 1 1.38 -21.24 -25.76
CA MET A 1 1.67 -20.01 -26.54
C MET A 1 1.76 -18.86 -25.57
N ALA A 2 2.81 -18.06 -25.72
CA ALA A 2 3.23 -16.98 -24.83
C ALA A 2 2.09 -16.03 -24.44
N GLY A 3 2.15 -15.54 -23.20
CA GLY A 3 1.31 -14.45 -22.71
C GLY A 3 1.33 -13.31 -23.72
N LYS A 4 0.14 -12.80 -24.05
CA LYS A 4 -0.01 -11.70 -24.98
C LYS A 4 0.62 -10.47 -24.31
N LEU A 5 1.85 -10.14 -24.74
CA LEU A 5 2.55 -8.91 -24.40
C LEU A 5 1.63 -7.75 -24.82
N ARG A 6 0.94 -7.11 -23.87
CA ARG A 6 0.12 -5.92 -24.15
C ARG A 6 0.97 -4.69 -23.81
N TYR A 7 1.80 -4.31 -24.76
CA TYR A 7 2.34 -2.96 -24.83
C TYR A 7 1.23 -2.07 -25.39
N MET A 8 0.59 -1.28 -24.52
CA MET A 8 -0.15 -0.07 -24.88
C MET A 8 -1.40 -0.26 -25.77
N ASP A 9 -2.59 -0.03 -25.21
CA ASP A 9 -3.86 -0.02 -25.95
C ASP A 9 -3.83 1.05 -27.05
N SER A 10 -3.66 0.60 -28.29
CA SER A 10 -3.50 1.45 -29.48
C SER A 10 -4.79 1.57 -30.29
N ARG A 11 -5.90 0.98 -29.81
CA ARG A 11 -7.12 0.82 -30.61
C ARG A 11 -8.22 1.82 -30.19
N PRO A 12 -8.79 2.57 -31.14
CA PRO A 12 -9.79 3.60 -30.84
C PRO A 12 -11.11 3.03 -30.28
N ASP A 13 -11.42 1.76 -30.53
CA ASP A 13 -12.62 1.07 -30.00
C ASP A 13 -12.48 0.60 -28.54
N GLU A 14 -11.26 0.55 -28.02
CA GLU A 14 -10.98 0.33 -26.58
C GLU A 14 -11.05 1.65 -25.80
N GLN A 15 -10.60 2.75 -26.41
CA GLN A 15 -10.72 4.11 -25.84
C GLN A 15 -12.18 4.61 -25.77
N GLN A 16 -13.03 4.16 -26.70
CA GLN A 16 -14.44 4.57 -26.75
C GLN A 16 -15.36 3.83 -25.78
N ARG A 17 -14.93 2.73 -25.14
CA ARG A 17 -15.79 1.96 -24.22
C ARG A 17 -15.81 2.49 -22.79
N ASP A 18 -14.88 3.36 -22.41
CA ASP A 18 -14.80 3.96 -21.08
C ASP A 18 -15.32 5.42 -21.03
N SER A 19 -16.08 5.86 -22.04
CA SER A 19 -16.71 7.17 -22.05
C SER A 19 -18.01 7.20 -21.22
N ASP A 20 -17.95 6.75 -19.97
CA ASP A 20 -18.97 7.04 -18.96
C ASP A 20 -18.47 8.17 -18.05
N SER A 21 -19.34 9.17 -17.90
CA SER A 21 -19.23 10.45 -17.20
C SER A 21 -18.34 10.50 -15.94
N ASP A 22 -17.50 11.54 -15.86
CA ASP A 22 -16.61 11.93 -14.73
C ASP A 22 -15.34 11.09 -14.47
N ALA A 23 -14.81 10.39 -15.48
CA ALA A 23 -13.49 9.79 -15.40
C ALA A 23 -12.36 10.86 -15.40
N LYS A 24 -11.79 11.15 -14.23
CA LYS A 24 -10.53 11.90 -14.15
C LYS A 24 -9.43 11.09 -14.83
N ASN A 25 -8.93 11.57 -15.96
CA ASN A 25 -7.76 10.99 -16.62
C ASN A 25 -6.51 11.25 -15.76
N HIS A 26 -5.81 10.20 -15.36
CA HIS A 26 -4.56 10.27 -14.62
C HIS A 26 -3.40 9.83 -15.52
N LEU A 27 -2.29 10.56 -15.48
CA LEU A 27 -1.03 10.14 -16.08
C LEU A 27 -0.18 9.49 -15.00
N ILE A 28 0.06 8.19 -15.12
CA ILE A 28 0.90 7.43 -14.18
C ILE A 28 2.16 6.98 -14.92
N ASN A 29 3.31 7.44 -14.46
CA ASN A 29 4.60 6.99 -14.96
C ASN A 29 5.12 5.87 -14.07
N VAL A 30 5.24 4.67 -14.63
CA VAL A 30 5.78 3.50 -13.91
C VAL A 30 7.25 3.34 -14.25
N ILE A 31 8.10 3.30 -13.23
CA ILE A 31 9.50 2.92 -13.38
C ILE A 31 9.65 1.48 -12.92
N ASP A 32 10.05 0.62 -13.84
CA ASP A 32 10.38 -0.76 -13.50
C ASP A 32 11.80 -0.80 -12.91
N SER A 33 11.92 -1.31 -11.69
CA SER A 33 13.18 -1.41 -10.98
C SER A 33 13.51 -2.89 -10.72
N PRO A 34 14.77 -3.32 -10.89
CA PRO A 34 15.16 -4.71 -10.65
C PRO A 34 14.95 -5.11 -9.18
N GLY A 35 14.40 -6.30 -8.94
CA GLY A 35 14.12 -6.81 -7.59
C GLY A 35 15.28 -7.57 -6.91
N HIS A 36 16.37 -7.82 -7.63
CA HIS A 36 17.51 -8.56 -7.06
C HIS A 36 18.39 -7.63 -6.21
N VAL A 37 18.93 -8.17 -5.10
CA VAL A 37 19.76 -7.42 -4.14
C VAL A 37 20.99 -6.78 -4.76
N ASP A 38 21.52 -7.37 -5.84
CA ASP A 38 22.71 -6.88 -6.54
C ASP A 38 22.48 -5.55 -7.27
N PHE A 39 21.22 -5.18 -7.55
CA PHE A 39 20.87 -3.94 -8.26
C PHE A 39 20.36 -2.84 -7.33
N PHE A 40 20.77 -2.88 -6.06
CA PHE A 40 20.37 -1.90 -5.06
C PHE A 40 20.60 -0.44 -5.48
N GLY A 41 21.67 -0.17 -6.22
CA GLY A 41 21.96 1.18 -6.74
C GLY A 41 20.92 1.68 -7.75
N GLU A 42 20.38 0.80 -8.59
CA GLU A 42 19.34 1.13 -9.56
C GLU A 42 18.00 1.39 -8.85
N VAL A 43 17.63 0.52 -7.90
CA VAL A 43 16.43 0.68 -7.08
C VAL A 43 16.46 2.00 -6.30
N SER A 44 17.59 2.31 -5.66
CA SER A 44 17.77 3.57 -4.93
C SER A 44 17.65 4.80 -5.85
N THR A 45 18.12 4.69 -7.09
CA THR A 45 18.02 5.77 -8.07
C THR A 45 16.60 5.94 -8.59
N ALA A 46 15.90 4.85 -8.87
CA ALA A 46 14.49 4.87 -9.27
C ALA A 46 13.61 5.48 -8.17
N LEU A 47 13.79 5.08 -6.90
CA LEU A 47 13.02 5.61 -5.77
C LEU A 47 13.23 7.11 -5.54
N ARG A 48 14.39 7.67 -5.90
CA ARG A 48 14.61 9.12 -5.86
C ARG A 48 13.78 9.89 -6.90
N ILE A 49 13.34 9.23 -7.97
CA ILE A 49 12.53 9.84 -9.03
C ILE A 49 11.04 9.61 -8.77
N CYS A 50 10.65 8.47 -8.18
CA CYS A 50 9.25 8.09 -7.98
C CYS A 50 8.62 8.73 -6.74
N ASP A 51 7.43 9.31 -6.84
CA ASP A 51 6.71 9.89 -5.69
C ASP A 51 6.17 8.83 -4.71
N GLY A 52 5.85 7.64 -5.21
CA GLY A 52 5.42 6.49 -4.43
C GLY A 52 6.10 5.21 -4.89
N CYS A 53 5.93 4.14 -4.12
CA CYS A 53 6.40 2.82 -4.53
C CYS A 53 5.39 1.73 -4.16
N ILE A 54 5.47 0.62 -4.87
CA ILE A 54 4.64 -0.56 -4.62
C ILE A 54 5.57 -1.64 -4.07
N ILE A 55 5.30 -2.09 -2.85
CA ILE A 55 6.05 -3.16 -2.19
C ILE A 55 5.24 -4.44 -2.30
N ILE A 56 5.77 -5.41 -3.06
CA ILE A 56 5.12 -6.70 -3.27
C ILE A 56 5.68 -7.71 -2.27
N VAL A 57 4.79 -8.35 -1.52
CA VAL A 57 5.11 -9.39 -0.55
C VAL A 57 4.40 -10.68 -0.94
N ASP A 58 5.15 -11.77 -1.06
CA ASP A 58 4.58 -13.09 -1.25
C ASP A 58 3.99 -13.58 0.09
N VAL A 59 2.70 -13.89 0.11
CA VAL A 59 2.03 -14.38 1.33
C VAL A 59 2.46 -15.79 1.74
N ILE A 60 3.09 -16.56 0.84
CA ILE A 60 3.63 -17.90 1.12
C ILE A 60 5.00 -17.81 1.80
N GLU A 61 5.89 -16.99 1.24
CA GLU A 61 7.27 -16.83 1.72
C GLU A 61 7.35 -15.84 2.90
N GLY A 62 6.44 -14.88 2.96
CA GLY A 62 6.41 -13.84 3.97
C GLY A 62 7.45 -12.73 3.72
N VAL A 63 7.90 -12.10 4.79
CA VAL A 63 8.83 -10.96 4.71
C VAL A 63 10.29 -11.45 4.67
N CYS A 64 10.82 -11.57 3.45
CA CYS A 64 12.20 -11.98 3.19
C CYS A 64 13.21 -10.84 3.34
N ALA A 65 14.51 -11.16 3.35
CA ALA A 65 15.59 -10.16 3.43
C ALA A 65 15.53 -9.12 2.30
N GLN A 66 15.13 -9.54 1.09
CA GLN A 66 14.95 -8.67 -0.07
C GLN A 66 13.82 -7.65 0.16
N THR A 67 12.69 -8.11 0.70
CA THR A 67 11.54 -7.25 1.06
C THR A 67 11.93 -6.22 2.12
N ARG A 68 12.71 -6.64 3.13
CA ARG A 68 13.24 -5.72 4.16
C ARG A 68 14.16 -4.65 3.57
N ALA A 69 15.07 -5.05 2.69
CA ALA A 69 15.95 -4.11 1.99
C ALA A 69 15.16 -3.11 1.13
N ALA A 70 14.15 -3.57 0.39
CA ALA A 70 13.28 -2.71 -0.41
C ALA A 70 12.47 -1.73 0.46
N LEU A 71 11.89 -2.20 1.56
CA LEU A 71 11.19 -1.36 2.54
C LEU A 71 12.12 -0.31 3.17
N GLN A 72 13.33 -0.70 3.53
CA GLN A 72 14.34 0.22 4.06
C GLN A 72 14.73 1.29 3.05
N GLN A 73 14.87 0.94 1.76
CA GLN A 73 15.14 1.91 0.70
C GLN A 73 13.98 2.88 0.50
N ALA A 74 12.75 2.37 0.46
CA ALA A 74 11.56 3.20 0.37
C ALA A 74 11.47 4.19 1.56
N TRP A 75 11.75 3.69 2.77
CA TRP A 75 11.79 4.51 3.99
C TRP A 75 12.81 5.65 3.89
N LEU A 76 14.05 5.32 3.50
CA LEU A 76 15.13 6.29 3.37
C LEU A 76 14.85 7.35 2.29
N ALA A 77 14.18 6.95 1.21
CA ALA A 77 13.78 7.84 0.11
C ALA A 77 12.54 8.69 0.42
N ARG A 78 11.86 8.47 1.56
CA ARG A 78 10.61 9.18 1.94
C ARG A 78 9.50 9.08 0.89
N VAL A 79 9.45 7.97 0.17
CA VAL A 79 8.35 7.67 -0.75
C VAL A 79 7.17 7.10 0.01
N ARG A 80 5.95 7.28 -0.50
CA ARG A 80 4.75 6.64 0.07
C ARG A 80 4.67 5.19 -0.42
N PRO A 81 4.84 4.16 0.44
CA PRO A 81 4.75 2.78 0.01
C PRO A 81 3.30 2.29 0.03
N ILE A 82 2.96 1.49 -0.97
CA ILE A 82 1.71 0.72 -1.04
C ILE A 82 2.07 -0.76 -0.89
N LEU A 83 1.46 -1.47 0.06
CA LEU A 83 1.73 -2.88 0.28
C LEU A 83 0.82 -3.75 -0.59
N VAL A 84 1.39 -4.66 -1.35
CA VAL A 84 0.65 -5.65 -2.14
C VAL A 84 0.96 -7.04 -1.60
N LEU A 85 -0.04 -7.67 -0.97
CA LEU A 85 0.00 -9.06 -0.56
C LEU A 85 -0.36 -9.95 -1.75
N ASN A 86 0.65 -10.53 -2.39
CA ASN A 86 0.52 -11.28 -3.64
C ASN A 86 0.61 -12.80 -3.42
N LYS A 87 0.21 -13.56 -4.45
CA LYS A 87 0.19 -15.03 -4.50
C LYS A 87 -0.81 -15.68 -3.53
N ILE A 88 -1.90 -14.99 -3.22
CA ILE A 88 -2.98 -15.51 -2.38
C ILE A 88 -3.62 -16.77 -3.00
N ASP A 89 -3.62 -16.89 -4.33
CA ASP A 89 -4.09 -18.07 -5.06
C ASP A 89 -3.42 -19.37 -4.59
N ARG A 90 -2.12 -19.32 -4.25
CA ARG A 90 -1.36 -20.49 -3.78
C ARG A 90 -1.88 -21.00 -2.43
N LEU A 91 -2.47 -20.14 -1.59
CA LEU A 91 -3.08 -20.54 -0.33
C LEU A 91 -4.32 -21.40 -0.56
N PHE A 92 -5.10 -21.10 -1.60
CA PHE A 92 -6.28 -21.89 -1.98
C PHE A 92 -5.91 -23.17 -2.73
N VAL A 93 -5.00 -23.09 -3.70
CA VAL A 93 -4.74 -24.19 -4.65
C VAL A 93 -3.67 -25.15 -4.15
N GLU A 94 -2.54 -24.63 -3.66
CA GLU A 94 -1.39 -25.45 -3.26
C GLU A 94 -1.52 -25.90 -1.81
N LYS A 95 -1.66 -24.94 -0.87
CA LYS A 95 -1.78 -25.25 0.56
C LYS A 95 -3.17 -25.74 0.96
N LYS A 96 -4.21 -25.46 0.17
CA LYS A 96 -5.62 -25.86 0.41
C LYS A 96 -6.09 -25.52 1.83
N LEU A 97 -5.72 -24.33 2.31
CA LEU A 97 -6.04 -23.88 3.65
C LEU A 97 -7.53 -23.53 3.78
N SER A 98 -8.05 -23.58 5.00
CA SER A 98 -9.40 -23.08 5.25
C SER A 98 -9.42 -21.54 5.12
N PRO A 99 -10.56 -20.93 4.76
CA PRO A 99 -10.67 -19.46 4.68
C PRO A 99 -10.28 -18.73 5.97
N LEU A 100 -10.44 -19.37 7.14
CA LEU A 100 -10.02 -18.80 8.42
C LEU A 100 -8.50 -18.82 8.56
N ASP A 101 -7.85 -19.91 8.19
CA ASP A 101 -6.39 -20.04 8.25
C ASP A 101 -5.71 -19.10 7.26
N ILE A 102 -6.32 -18.87 6.09
CA ILE A 102 -5.86 -17.88 5.12
C ILE A 102 -5.87 -16.48 5.72
N HIS A 103 -6.96 -16.10 6.41
CA HIS A 103 -7.02 -14.79 7.08
C HIS A 103 -5.95 -14.66 8.17
N ILE A 104 -5.71 -15.71 8.95
CA ILE A 104 -4.64 -15.72 9.96
C ILE A 104 -3.28 -15.52 9.29
N GLN A 105 -2.99 -16.25 8.21
CA GLN A 105 -1.70 -16.12 7.51
C GLN A 105 -1.52 -14.71 6.90
N LEU A 106 -2.56 -14.14 6.28
CA LEU A 106 -2.52 -12.76 5.77
C LEU A 106 -2.27 -11.73 6.88
N THR A 107 -2.92 -11.92 8.04
CA THR A 107 -2.73 -11.06 9.21
C THR A 107 -1.30 -11.16 9.74
N GLN A 108 -0.76 -12.38 9.86
CA GLN A 108 0.62 -12.61 10.28
C GLN A 108 1.64 -11.98 9.31
N THR A 109 1.43 -12.09 8.00
CA THR A 109 2.31 -11.42 7.02
C THR A 109 2.27 -9.91 7.18
N LEU A 110 1.09 -9.32 7.39
CA LEU A 110 0.94 -7.89 7.63
C LEU A 110 1.63 -7.45 8.93
N GLU A 111 1.46 -8.20 10.02
CA GLU A 111 2.13 -7.97 11.30
C GLU A 111 3.65 -8.02 11.17
N GLN A 112 4.19 -8.96 10.39
CA GLN A 112 5.63 -9.03 10.12
C GLN A 112 6.16 -7.79 9.40
N VAL A 113 5.42 -7.27 8.41
CA VAL A 113 5.79 -6.04 7.71
C VAL A 113 5.75 -4.85 8.68
N ASN A 114 4.67 -4.72 9.46
CA ASN A 114 4.51 -3.62 10.40
C ASN A 114 5.53 -3.66 11.54
N ALA A 115 5.93 -4.84 12.01
CA ALA A 115 7.01 -4.99 12.98
C ALA A 115 8.34 -4.44 12.44
N PHE A 116 8.66 -4.73 11.17
CA PHE A 116 9.86 -4.20 10.53
C PHE A 116 9.79 -2.68 10.30
N ILE A 117 8.62 -2.16 9.91
CA ILE A 117 8.40 -0.71 9.80
C ILE A 117 8.54 -0.03 11.17
N GLY A 118 8.01 -0.63 12.24
CA GLY A 118 8.17 -0.14 13.61
C GLY A 118 9.64 -0.09 14.04
N GLU A 119 10.45 -1.08 13.64
CA GLU A 119 11.90 -1.08 13.86
C GLU A 119 12.60 0.10 13.16
N LEU A 120 12.25 0.37 11.89
CA LEU A 120 12.80 1.51 11.14
C LEU A 120 12.40 2.86 11.75
N PHE A 121 11.13 2.97 12.17
CA PHE A 121 10.61 4.18 12.82
C PHE A 121 11.31 4.44 14.16
N ALA A 122 11.39 3.44 15.03
CA ALA A 122 12.08 3.55 16.32
C ALA A 122 13.56 3.93 16.13
N SER A 123 14.24 3.31 15.16
CA SER A 123 15.64 3.64 14.82
C SER A 123 15.80 5.10 14.40
N GLU A 124 14.88 5.63 13.60
CA GLU A 124 14.90 7.03 13.19
C GLU A 124 14.64 8.00 14.35
N VAL A 125 13.64 7.71 15.19
CA VAL A 125 13.29 8.55 16.34
C VAL A 125 14.47 8.63 17.30
N LEU A 126 15.11 7.50 17.61
CA LEU A 126 16.30 7.45 18.46
C LEU A 126 17.47 8.25 17.87
N ALA A 127 17.69 8.17 16.56
CA ALA A 127 18.71 8.95 15.88
C ALA A 127 18.45 10.47 15.97
N LYS A 128 17.19 10.91 15.82
CA LYS A 128 16.79 12.32 15.99
C LYS A 128 16.99 12.79 17.43
N MET A 129 16.56 11.99 18.41
CA MET A 129 16.73 12.31 19.84
C MET A 129 18.21 12.46 20.22
N ASN A 130 19.07 11.52 19.81
CA ASN A 130 20.51 11.61 20.06
C ASN A 130 21.13 12.86 19.43
N ALA A 131 20.73 13.23 18.21
CA ALA A 131 21.20 14.46 17.57
C ALA A 131 20.77 15.73 18.32
N THR A 132 19.57 15.75 18.92
CA THR A 132 19.13 16.88 19.76
C THR A 132 19.86 16.96 21.10
N LEU A 133 20.19 15.81 21.70
CA LEU A 133 20.93 15.74 22.97
C LEU A 133 22.38 16.24 22.80
N ASP A 134 23.06 15.84 21.71
CA ASP A 134 24.41 16.33 21.40
C ASP A 134 24.45 17.85 21.21
N GLU A 135 23.36 18.45 20.72
CA GLU A 135 23.26 19.90 20.54
C GLU A 135 22.95 20.64 21.84
N GLN A 136 22.07 20.09 22.67
CA GLN A 136 21.83 20.62 24.02
C GLN A 136 23.13 20.60 24.83
N GLN A 137 23.88 19.49 24.79
CA GLN A 137 25.19 19.38 25.45
C GLN A 137 26.19 20.40 24.91
N LYS A 138 26.31 20.58 23.58
CA LYS A 138 27.20 21.61 22.99
C LYS A 138 26.76 23.04 23.32
N SER A 139 25.46 23.29 23.49
CA SER A 139 24.92 24.60 23.88
C SER A 139 25.12 24.88 25.38
N ASP A 140 25.03 23.85 26.20
CA ASP A 140 25.26 23.91 27.65
C ASP A 140 26.75 24.00 27.98
N GLU A 141 27.63 23.34 27.23
CA GLU A 141 29.09 23.54 27.31
C GLU A 141 29.49 24.97 26.95
N LYS A 142 28.83 25.58 25.95
CA LYS A 142 29.01 27.01 25.60
C LYS A 142 28.44 27.96 26.66
N ARG A 143 27.38 27.58 27.38
CA ARG A 143 26.84 28.34 28.52
C ARG A 143 27.68 28.17 29.79
N GLN A 144 28.26 26.99 30.03
CA GLN A 144 29.11 26.70 31.20
C GLN A 144 30.49 27.36 31.12
N GLN A 145 30.98 27.73 29.93
CA GLN A 145 32.16 28.59 29.81
C GLN A 145 31.93 30.06 30.27
N ALA A 146 30.69 30.46 30.53
CA ALA A 146 30.35 31.82 31.02
C ALA A 146 30.11 31.90 32.54
N THR A 147 30.02 30.78 33.27
CA THR A 147 29.85 30.79 34.72
C THR A 147 30.58 29.62 35.37
N THR A 148 31.64 29.94 36.09
CA THR A 148 32.46 28.99 36.83
C THR A 148 31.75 28.48 38.09
N GLU A 149 31.84 27.17 38.28
CA GLU A 149 31.76 26.37 39.52
C GLU A 149 30.43 25.74 40.01
N LYS A 150 30.53 24.39 40.09
CA LYS A 150 30.05 23.44 41.12
C LYS A 150 28.58 22.99 41.10
N GLN A 151 28.33 21.75 40.65
CA GLN A 151 28.31 20.54 41.51
C GLN A 151 27.94 19.31 40.66
N MET A 152 28.84 18.32 40.61
CA MET A 152 28.54 17.01 40.02
C MET A 152 27.74 16.16 41.01
N SER A 153 26.44 16.03 40.78
CA SER A 153 25.70 14.84 41.21
C SER A 153 25.52 13.93 40.00
N LYS A 154 26.19 12.77 39.99
CA LYS A 154 25.89 11.65 39.09
C LYS A 154 24.47 11.15 39.41
N LYS A 155 23.47 11.80 38.84
CA LYS A 155 22.14 11.23 38.72
C LYS A 155 22.17 10.48 37.39
N GLN A 156 22.34 9.17 37.46
CA GLN A 156 22.23 8.29 36.32
C GLN A 156 20.75 8.30 35.93
N ILE A 157 20.38 9.21 35.03
CA ILE A 157 19.01 9.33 34.54
C ILE A 157 18.81 8.13 33.62
N PHE A 158 18.22 7.08 34.17
CA PHE A 158 17.59 6.03 33.39
C PHE A 158 16.37 6.67 32.71
N TYR A 159 16.57 7.27 31.53
CA TYR A 159 15.48 7.75 30.72
C TYR A 159 14.69 6.53 30.25
N ASP A 160 13.43 6.48 30.67
CA ASP A 160 12.47 5.49 30.21
C ASP A 160 12.05 5.84 28.78
N TRP A 161 12.78 5.29 27.80
CA TRP A 161 12.56 5.50 26.37
C TRP A 161 11.17 5.06 25.89
N SER A 162 10.39 4.35 26.71
CA SER A 162 9.00 4.00 26.38
C SER A 162 8.11 5.24 26.33
N SER A 163 8.28 6.17 27.27
CA SER A 163 7.39 7.33 27.43
C SER A 163 7.51 8.40 26.34
N GLY A 164 8.65 8.49 25.65
CA GLY A 164 8.88 9.49 24.58
C GLY A 164 8.50 9.03 23.18
N LEU A 165 8.17 7.74 23.01
CA LEU A 165 7.67 7.17 21.75
C LEU A 165 6.16 7.33 21.63
N ASP A 166 5.43 7.37 22.75
CA ASP A 166 3.97 7.47 22.79
C ASP A 166 3.43 8.85 22.35
N ASP A 167 4.29 9.88 22.31
CA ASP A 167 3.93 11.27 21.93
C ASP A 167 4.14 11.58 20.43
N ILE A 168 4.69 10.64 19.64
CA ILE A 168 5.01 10.86 18.23
C ILE A 168 3.94 10.22 17.34
N ASP A 169 3.29 11.01 16.49
CA ASP A 169 2.26 10.52 15.57
C ASP A 169 2.85 9.55 14.53
N ASP A 170 2.56 8.26 14.73
CA ASP A 170 2.96 7.13 13.89
C ASP A 170 1.83 6.65 12.96
N SER A 171 0.65 7.31 13.03
CA SER A 171 -0.59 6.87 12.39
C SER A 171 -0.48 6.75 10.86
N GLY A 172 0.42 7.52 10.24
CA GLY A 172 0.62 7.55 8.79
C GLY A 172 1.64 6.56 8.24
N VAL A 173 2.23 5.74 9.12
CA VAL A 173 3.40 4.92 8.79
C VAL A 173 3.06 3.46 8.56
N TYR A 174 2.13 2.92 9.35
CA TYR A 174 1.82 1.49 9.33
C TYR A 174 0.90 1.08 8.18
N PHE A 175 1.06 -0.16 7.74
CA PHE A 175 0.18 -0.78 6.76
C PHE A 175 -1.07 -1.33 7.47
N SER A 176 -2.21 -0.78 7.10
CA SER A 176 -3.52 -1.12 7.64
C SER A 176 -4.51 -1.19 6.48
N PRO A 177 -5.10 -2.37 6.19
CA PRO A 177 -6.05 -2.50 5.10
C PRO A 177 -7.25 -1.53 5.16
N GLU A 178 -7.64 -1.08 6.35
CA GLU A 178 -8.68 -0.07 6.57
C GLU A 178 -8.31 1.33 6.04
N ASN A 179 -7.02 1.67 6.03
CA ASN A 179 -6.49 2.92 5.47
C ASN A 179 -6.36 2.84 3.95
N GLY A 180 -6.67 1.68 3.36
CA GLY A 180 -6.57 1.45 1.93
C GLY A 180 -5.14 1.27 1.43
N ASN A 181 -4.11 1.25 2.29
CA ASN A 181 -2.70 1.11 1.88
C ASN A 181 -2.22 -0.34 1.70
N VAL A 182 -3.15 -1.30 1.76
CA VAL A 182 -2.89 -2.72 1.52
C VAL A 182 -3.82 -3.22 0.41
N LEU A 183 -3.21 -3.84 -0.60
CA LEU A 183 -3.88 -4.51 -1.71
C LEU A 183 -3.70 -6.03 -1.56
N PHE A 184 -4.79 -6.78 -1.69
CA PHE A 184 -4.77 -8.25 -1.75
C PHE A 184 -4.82 -8.66 -3.22
N ALA A 185 -3.89 -9.51 -3.67
CA ALA A 185 -3.77 -9.84 -5.09
C ALA A 185 -3.36 -11.28 -5.37
N SER A 186 -3.75 -11.73 -6.57
CA SER A 186 -3.08 -12.80 -7.29
C SER A 186 -2.73 -12.32 -8.69
N ALA A 187 -1.45 -12.01 -8.91
CA ALA A 187 -0.98 -11.58 -10.22
C ALA A 187 -1.12 -12.67 -11.30
N ILE A 188 -1.04 -13.95 -10.92
CA ILE A 188 -1.17 -15.07 -11.87
C ILE A 188 -2.60 -15.17 -12.36
N ASP A 189 -3.59 -15.01 -11.46
CA ASP A 189 -5.01 -15.11 -11.82
C ASP A 189 -5.63 -13.77 -12.24
N GLY A 190 -4.88 -12.68 -12.15
CA GLY A 190 -5.26 -11.36 -12.68
C GLY A 190 -6.23 -10.55 -11.79
N TRP A 191 -6.51 -11.00 -10.57
CA TRP A 191 -7.35 -10.24 -9.64
C TRP A 191 -6.56 -9.52 -8.56
N GLY A 192 -7.13 -8.40 -8.12
CA GLY A 192 -6.65 -7.67 -6.96
C GLY A 192 -7.72 -6.73 -6.44
N PHE A 193 -7.73 -6.54 -5.13
CA PHE A 193 -8.71 -5.69 -4.49
C PHE A 193 -8.18 -5.08 -3.20
N THR A 194 -8.72 -3.91 -2.90
CA THR A 194 -8.65 -3.27 -1.58
C THR A 194 -9.93 -3.57 -0.81
N ILE A 195 -9.95 -3.22 0.48
CA ILE A 195 -11.18 -3.30 1.27
C ILE A 195 -12.26 -2.39 0.71
N ALA A 196 -11.88 -1.22 0.18
CA ALA A 196 -12.82 -0.27 -0.40
C ALA A 196 -13.56 -0.84 -1.61
N ASP A 197 -12.91 -1.66 -2.45
CA ASP A 197 -13.56 -2.38 -3.57
C ASP A 197 -14.69 -3.28 -3.07
N PHE A 198 -14.40 -4.12 -2.08
CA PHE A 198 -15.40 -5.01 -1.51
C PHE A 198 -16.46 -4.27 -0.67
N ALA A 199 -16.11 -3.16 -0.04
CA ALA A 199 -17.07 -2.33 0.67
C ALA A 199 -18.13 -1.77 -0.29
N GLN A 200 -17.73 -1.35 -1.51
CA GLN A 200 -18.67 -0.90 -2.54
C GLN A 200 -19.57 -2.05 -3.02
N ILE A 201 -18.99 -3.23 -3.33
CA ILE A 201 -19.75 -4.41 -3.79
C ILE A 201 -20.75 -4.87 -2.70
N LEU A 202 -20.31 -4.94 -1.45
CA LEU A 202 -21.13 -5.40 -0.32
C LEU A 202 -22.15 -4.35 0.12
N SER A 203 -21.88 -3.06 -0.05
CA SER A 203 -22.84 -1.98 0.20
C SER A 203 -24.09 -2.17 -0.69
N THR A 204 -23.90 -2.43 -1.99
CA THR A 204 -25.01 -2.66 -2.92
C THR A 204 -25.80 -3.93 -2.58
N LYS A 205 -25.14 -4.98 -2.07
CA LYS A 205 -25.78 -6.26 -1.74
C LYS A 205 -26.46 -6.30 -0.37
N LEU A 206 -25.87 -5.66 0.65
CA LEU A 206 -26.31 -5.74 2.05
C LEU A 206 -27.00 -4.46 2.56
N GLY A 207 -26.82 -3.32 1.86
CA GLY A 207 -27.42 -2.03 2.23
C GLY A 207 -26.73 -1.30 3.39
N PHE A 208 -25.50 -1.68 3.76
CA PHE A 208 -24.70 -0.93 4.74
C PHE A 208 -23.91 0.20 4.09
N SER A 209 -23.60 1.27 4.83
CA SER A 209 -22.76 2.36 4.33
C SER A 209 -21.33 1.88 4.02
N VAL A 210 -20.77 2.31 2.89
CA VAL A 210 -19.41 1.98 2.45
C VAL A 210 -18.37 2.27 3.54
N ASN A 211 -18.41 3.45 4.17
CA ASN A 211 -17.45 3.84 5.20
C ASN A 211 -17.46 2.92 6.43
N ALA A 212 -18.65 2.45 6.86
CA ALA A 212 -18.74 1.50 7.96
C ALA A 212 -18.16 0.14 7.56
N LEU A 213 -18.40 -0.31 6.33
CA LEU A 213 -17.82 -1.55 5.82
C LEU A 213 -16.30 -1.46 5.68
N THR A 214 -15.76 -0.35 5.18
CA THR A 214 -14.30 -0.17 5.06
C THR A 214 -13.59 -0.33 6.41
N LYS A 215 -14.17 0.17 7.49
CA LYS A 215 -13.61 0.07 8.86
C LYS A 215 -13.89 -1.25 9.59
N THR A 216 -14.83 -2.06 9.10
CA THR A 216 -15.27 -3.27 9.81
C THR A 216 -15.04 -4.55 9.04
N LEU A 217 -14.78 -4.49 7.74
CA LEU A 217 -14.52 -5.66 6.91
C LEU A 217 -13.28 -6.41 7.39
N TRP A 218 -12.22 -5.69 7.76
CA TRP A 218 -11.00 -6.24 8.32
C TRP A 218 -10.95 -6.12 9.84
N GLY A 219 -10.38 -7.13 10.48
CA GLY A 219 -10.32 -7.25 11.94
C GLY A 219 -11.44 -8.11 12.54
N ASP A 220 -11.59 -8.03 13.86
CA ASP A 220 -12.44 -8.92 14.65
C ASP A 220 -13.92 -8.48 14.70
N TYR A 221 -14.55 -8.40 13.54
CA TYR A 221 -15.97 -8.08 13.39
C TYR A 221 -16.74 -9.25 12.78
N TYR A 222 -18.00 -9.41 13.17
CA TYR A 222 -18.93 -10.39 12.59
C TYR A 222 -20.31 -9.77 12.35
N LEU A 223 -21.07 -10.38 11.43
CA LEU A 223 -22.46 -10.01 11.18
C LEU A 223 -23.38 -10.80 12.11
N ASN A 224 -24.10 -10.11 12.99
CA ASN A 224 -25.18 -10.73 13.75
C ASN A 224 -26.44 -10.81 12.86
N VAL A 225 -26.73 -12.01 12.34
CA VAL A 225 -27.88 -12.24 11.43
C VAL A 225 -29.23 -11.86 12.07
N ARG A 226 -29.36 -12.00 13.40
CA ARG A 226 -30.60 -11.67 14.11
C ARG A 226 -30.85 -10.16 14.17
N GLU A 227 -29.80 -9.39 14.45
CA GLU A 227 -29.89 -7.94 14.61
C GLU A 227 -29.59 -7.17 13.32
N LYS A 228 -29.12 -7.85 12.27
CA LYS A 228 -28.59 -7.27 11.03
C LYS A 228 -27.59 -6.14 11.30
N ARG A 229 -26.74 -6.34 12.31
CA ARG A 229 -25.73 -5.37 12.74
C ARG A 229 -24.35 -6.00 12.79
N ILE A 230 -23.35 -5.18 12.49
CA ILE A 230 -21.94 -5.54 12.61
C ILE A 230 -21.53 -5.35 14.07
N GLN A 231 -20.96 -6.38 14.68
CA GLN A 231 -20.52 -6.38 16.08
C GLN A 231 -19.06 -6.81 16.17
N LYS A 232 -18.33 -6.26 17.16
CA LYS A 232 -16.97 -6.68 17.51
C LYS A 232 -16.98 -7.99 18.30
N GLY A 233 -15.87 -8.72 18.27
CA GLY A 233 -15.68 -9.91 19.11
C GLY A 233 -16.03 -11.21 18.39
N ALA A 234 -15.71 -11.35 17.11
CA ALA A 234 -16.00 -12.57 16.35
C ALA A 234 -15.28 -13.77 17.00
N GLN A 235 -13.99 -13.62 17.30
CA GLN A 235 -13.17 -14.66 17.91
C GLN A 235 -13.70 -15.05 19.30
N SER A 236 -14.06 -14.07 20.13
CA SER A 236 -14.61 -14.32 21.47
C SER A 236 -15.92 -15.12 21.45
N LYS A 237 -16.72 -14.97 20.39
CA LYS A 237 -18.01 -15.66 20.20
C LYS A 237 -17.92 -16.86 19.27
N ALA A 238 -16.72 -17.31 18.93
CA ALA A 238 -16.45 -18.38 17.96
C ALA A 238 -17.20 -18.17 16.61
N LYS A 239 -17.33 -16.91 16.20
CA LYS A 239 -17.89 -16.50 14.90
C LYS A 239 -16.75 -16.20 13.93
N LYS A 240 -17.03 -16.40 12.65
CA LYS A 240 -16.10 -16.07 11.58
C LYS A 240 -16.05 -14.56 11.38
N PRO A 241 -14.85 -13.98 11.15
CA PRO A 241 -14.72 -12.58 10.76
C PRO A 241 -15.48 -12.25 9.48
N LEU A 242 -15.83 -10.97 9.29
CA LEU A 242 -16.51 -10.49 8.08
C LEU A 242 -15.69 -10.75 6.82
N PHE A 243 -14.38 -10.46 6.84
CA PHE A 243 -13.48 -10.74 5.72
C PHE A 243 -13.52 -12.21 5.29
N VAL A 244 -13.47 -13.12 6.27
CA VAL A 244 -13.51 -14.57 6.02
C VAL A 244 -14.84 -14.95 5.36
N THR A 245 -15.95 -14.49 5.95
CA THR A 245 -17.30 -14.86 5.53
C THR A 245 -17.68 -14.34 4.14
N PHE A 246 -17.34 -13.09 3.84
CA PHE A 246 -17.80 -12.40 2.63
C PHE A 246 -16.76 -12.36 1.50
N VAL A 247 -15.47 -12.48 1.80
CA VAL A 247 -14.40 -12.39 0.79
C VAL A 247 -13.76 -13.75 0.59
N LEU A 248 -13.11 -14.30 1.61
CA LEU A 248 -12.30 -15.52 1.45
C LEU A 248 -13.14 -16.77 1.18
N GLU A 249 -14.31 -16.92 1.79
CA GLU A 249 -15.21 -18.03 1.48
C GLU A 249 -15.70 -17.98 0.03
N ASN A 250 -15.97 -16.80 -0.51
CA ASN A 250 -16.40 -16.65 -1.89
C ASN A 250 -15.25 -16.96 -2.86
N LEU A 251 -14.05 -16.45 -2.60
CA LEU A 251 -12.86 -16.78 -3.37
C LEU A 251 -12.56 -18.29 -3.32
N SER A 252 -12.59 -18.90 -2.13
CA SER A 252 -12.35 -20.34 -1.95
C SER A 252 -13.36 -21.18 -2.74
N LYS A 253 -14.65 -20.81 -2.73
CA LYS A 253 -15.68 -21.51 -3.51
C LYS A 253 -15.43 -21.38 -5.02
N ILE A 254 -15.05 -20.20 -5.49
CA ILE A 254 -14.70 -19.98 -6.91
C ILE A 254 -13.53 -20.89 -7.30
N TYR A 255 -12.43 -20.89 -6.54
CA TYR A 255 -11.28 -21.75 -6.81
C TYR A 255 -11.63 -23.24 -6.79
N GLU A 256 -12.39 -23.71 -5.80
CA GLU A 256 -12.82 -25.12 -5.69
C GLU A 256 -13.66 -25.54 -6.90
N LYS A 257 -14.59 -24.69 -7.33
CA LYS A 257 -15.54 -25.02 -8.39
C LYS A 257 -14.94 -24.90 -9.79
N PHE A 258 -14.10 -23.89 -10.03
CA PHE A 258 -13.49 -23.64 -11.34
C PHE A 258 -12.26 -24.51 -11.59
N LEU A 259 -11.40 -24.77 -10.58
CA LEU A 259 -10.14 -25.50 -10.78
C LEU A 259 -10.16 -26.96 -10.30
N ILE A 260 -11.03 -27.34 -9.36
CA ILE A 260 -11.01 -28.70 -8.77
C ILE A 260 -12.19 -29.54 -9.28
N LYS A 261 -13.42 -29.01 -9.17
CA LYS A 261 -14.65 -29.77 -9.49
C LYS A 261 -15.10 -29.64 -10.95
N HIS A 262 -14.81 -28.52 -11.61
CA HIS A 262 -15.21 -28.21 -12.98
C HIS A 262 -16.72 -28.36 -13.23
N ASP A 263 -17.53 -27.96 -12.26
CA ASP A 263 -18.98 -28.05 -12.36
C ASP A 263 -19.55 -26.85 -13.15
N LYS A 264 -19.85 -27.09 -14.44
CA LYS A 264 -20.34 -26.07 -15.37
C LYS A 264 -21.61 -25.37 -14.87
N PHE A 265 -22.51 -26.09 -14.21
CA PHE A 265 -23.78 -25.51 -13.75
C PHE A 265 -23.54 -24.52 -12.60
N GLU A 266 -22.72 -24.91 -11.63
CA GLU A 266 -22.36 -24.07 -10.50
C GLU A 266 -21.48 -22.88 -10.91
N MET A 267 -20.62 -23.04 -11.92
CA MET A 267 -19.85 -21.93 -12.51
C MET A 267 -20.77 -20.85 -13.08
N ILE A 268 -21.77 -21.22 -13.88
CA ILE A 268 -22.75 -20.28 -14.46
C ILE A 268 -23.53 -19.58 -13.34
N LYS A 269 -24.00 -20.35 -12.35
CA LYS A 269 -24.76 -19.80 -11.23
C LYS A 269 -23.95 -18.81 -10.40
N MET A 270 -22.67 -19.08 -10.17
CA MET A 270 -21.78 -18.14 -9.48
C MET A 270 -21.52 -16.88 -10.31
N ALA A 271 -21.27 -17.03 -11.62
CA ALA A 271 -21.11 -15.87 -12.51
C ALA A 271 -22.35 -14.96 -12.48
N GLN A 272 -23.55 -15.54 -12.54
CA GLN A 272 -24.81 -14.80 -12.38
C GLN A 272 -24.92 -14.11 -11.01
N SER A 273 -24.50 -14.76 -9.91
CA SER A 273 -24.52 -14.14 -8.57
C SER A 273 -23.54 -12.96 -8.40
N LEU A 274 -22.54 -12.89 -9.27
CA LEU A 274 -21.56 -11.83 -9.34
C LEU A 274 -21.92 -10.78 -10.40
N ASP A 275 -23.05 -10.96 -11.10
CA ASP A 275 -23.51 -10.12 -12.21
C ASP A 275 -22.54 -10.14 -13.42
N ILE A 276 -21.97 -11.31 -13.70
CA ILE A 276 -20.98 -11.53 -14.75
C ILE A 276 -21.52 -12.50 -15.80
N THR A 277 -21.40 -12.13 -17.06
CA THR A 277 -21.79 -12.98 -18.20
C THR A 277 -20.59 -13.78 -18.71
N LEU A 278 -20.59 -15.09 -18.46
CA LEU A 278 -19.64 -16.01 -19.09
C LEU A 278 -20.20 -16.52 -20.42
N GLU A 279 -19.40 -16.45 -21.49
CA GLU A 279 -19.78 -17.04 -22.77
C GLU A 279 -19.69 -18.58 -22.71
N THR A 280 -20.59 -19.28 -23.40
CA THR A 280 -20.64 -20.75 -23.43
C THR A 280 -19.34 -21.38 -23.94
N ARG A 281 -18.73 -20.74 -24.95
CA ARG A 281 -17.41 -21.09 -25.51
C ARG A 281 -16.26 -21.05 -24.49
N ASP A 282 -16.36 -20.24 -23.44
CA ASP A 282 -15.31 -20.11 -22.43
C ASP A 282 -15.46 -21.16 -21.32
N ILE A 283 -16.67 -21.69 -21.12
CA ILE A 283 -16.96 -22.79 -20.17
C ILE A 283 -16.46 -24.12 -20.71
N ASP A 284 -16.49 -24.30 -22.04
CA ASP A 284 -16.09 -25.54 -22.71
C ASP A 284 -14.58 -25.62 -23.01
N ARG A 285 -13.79 -24.61 -22.61
CA ARG A 285 -12.33 -24.65 -22.77
C ARG A 285 -11.69 -25.73 -21.90
N THR A 286 -10.65 -26.35 -22.45
CA THR A 286 -9.81 -27.33 -21.75
C THR A 286 -8.93 -26.68 -20.67
N ASP A 287 -8.57 -25.41 -20.84
CA ASP A 287 -7.77 -24.66 -19.87
C ASP A 287 -8.66 -23.88 -18.90
N HIS A 288 -8.99 -24.54 -17.78
CA HIS A 288 -9.89 -24.00 -16.76
C HIS A 288 -9.30 -22.78 -16.02
N ARG A 289 -7.97 -22.62 -16.00
CA ARG A 289 -7.33 -21.45 -15.37
C ARG A 289 -7.56 -20.19 -16.19
N GLN A 290 -7.62 -20.29 -17.52
CA GLN A 290 -7.96 -19.15 -18.37
C GLN A 290 -9.40 -18.67 -18.16
N THR A 291 -10.35 -19.61 -18.03
CA THR A 291 -11.76 -19.25 -17.73
C THR A 291 -11.86 -18.55 -16.37
N LEU A 292 -11.10 -19.02 -15.37
CA LEU A 292 -10.99 -18.37 -14.07
C LEU A 292 -10.41 -16.95 -14.18
N MET A 293 -9.32 -16.77 -14.92
CA MET A 293 -8.71 -15.45 -15.15
C MET A 293 -9.68 -14.48 -15.83
N GLN A 294 -10.48 -14.96 -16.78
CA GLN A 294 -11.47 -14.13 -17.46
C GLN A 294 -12.59 -13.67 -16.52
N LEU A 295 -13.10 -14.58 -15.67
CA LEU A 295 -14.06 -14.25 -14.62
C LEU A 295 -13.50 -13.16 -13.71
N PHE A 296 -12.27 -13.34 -13.23
CA PHE A 296 -11.63 -12.41 -12.31
C PHE A 296 -11.31 -11.04 -12.93
N ASN A 297 -10.90 -11.00 -14.20
CA ASN A 297 -10.69 -9.75 -14.93
C ASN A 297 -11.99 -8.95 -15.11
N GLN A 298 -13.15 -9.61 -15.19
CA GLN A 298 -14.45 -8.94 -15.24
C GLN A 298 -14.93 -8.54 -13.85
N TRP A 299 -14.64 -9.33 -12.82
CA TRP A 299 -15.13 -9.07 -11.47
C TRP A 299 -14.32 -8.02 -10.70
N ILE A 300 -13.02 -8.26 -10.55
CA ILE A 300 -12.11 -7.50 -9.68
C ILE A 300 -10.71 -7.43 -10.33
N PRO A 301 -10.57 -6.73 -11.47
CA PRO A 301 -9.30 -6.65 -12.20
C PRO A 301 -8.21 -5.98 -11.37
N LEU A 302 -7.05 -6.64 -11.28
CA LEU A 302 -5.90 -6.16 -10.51
C LEU A 302 -5.47 -4.74 -10.92
N SER A 303 -5.44 -4.45 -12.23
CA SER A 303 -4.98 -3.16 -12.76
C SER A 303 -5.83 -1.99 -12.27
N ARG A 304 -7.16 -2.13 -12.29
CA ARG A 304 -8.08 -1.07 -11.85
C ARG A 304 -7.90 -0.78 -10.36
N SER A 305 -7.87 -1.82 -9.53
CA SER A 305 -7.69 -1.68 -8.09
C SER A 305 -6.32 -1.07 -7.74
N LEU A 306 -5.26 -1.50 -8.43
CA LEU A 306 -3.90 -1.01 -8.24
C LEU A 306 -3.72 0.45 -8.69
N LEU A 307 -4.29 0.87 -9.81
CA LEU A 307 -4.18 2.26 -10.25
C LEU A 307 -5.00 3.20 -9.38
N ARG A 308 -6.16 2.74 -8.87
CA ARG A 308 -6.97 3.52 -7.93
C ARG A 308 -6.23 3.77 -6.61
N ILE A 309 -5.70 2.73 -5.99
CA ILE A 309 -4.92 2.87 -4.73
C ILE A 309 -3.69 3.76 -4.92
N VAL A 310 -3.04 3.72 -6.10
CA VAL A 310 -1.94 4.63 -6.42
C VAL A 310 -2.42 6.09 -6.45
N CYS A 311 -3.56 6.38 -7.10
CA CYS A 311 -4.11 7.73 -7.15
C CYS A 311 -4.58 8.23 -5.77
N ASP A 312 -5.05 7.34 -4.90
CA ASP A 312 -5.54 7.70 -3.57
C ASP A 312 -4.41 7.95 -2.56
N ILE A 313 -3.29 7.24 -2.67
CA ILE A 313 -2.22 7.24 -1.66
C ILE A 313 -0.99 8.03 -2.11
N VAL A 314 -0.60 7.92 -3.38
CA VAL A 314 0.57 8.61 -3.89
C VAL A 314 0.17 10.06 -4.15
N PRO A 315 0.79 11.04 -3.47
CA PRO A 315 0.45 12.44 -3.66
C PRO A 315 0.80 12.86 -5.09
N ALA A 316 0.07 13.86 -5.60
CA ALA A 316 0.47 14.52 -6.83
C ALA A 316 1.87 15.15 -6.65
N PRO A 317 2.66 15.31 -7.73
CA PRO A 317 3.99 15.93 -7.64
C PRO A 317 4.01 17.34 -7.05
N CYS A 318 2.87 18.05 -7.07
CA CYS A 318 2.70 19.36 -6.44
C CYS A 318 2.47 19.29 -4.92
N ASP A 319 2.09 18.14 -4.38
CA ASP A 319 1.78 17.93 -2.97
C ASP A 319 2.88 17.10 -2.29
N ILE A 320 4.13 17.31 -2.70
CA ILE A 320 5.28 16.61 -2.14
C ILE A 320 5.55 17.06 -0.70
N ASN A 321 5.89 16.12 0.18
CA ASN A 321 6.18 16.42 1.58
C ASN A 321 7.45 17.30 1.71
N GLU A 322 7.41 18.30 2.58
CA GLU A 322 8.55 19.19 2.83
C GLU A 322 9.80 18.44 3.27
N GLU A 323 9.65 17.45 4.16
CA GLU A 323 10.77 16.62 4.63
C GLU A 323 11.47 15.90 3.48
N ARG A 324 10.73 15.54 2.44
CA ARG A 324 11.26 14.87 1.26
C ARG A 324 12.06 15.84 0.39
N VAL A 325 11.57 17.07 0.22
CA VAL A 325 12.28 18.12 -0.51
C VAL A 325 13.60 18.46 0.19
N GLU A 326 13.59 18.59 1.52
CA GLU A 326 14.80 18.84 2.29
C GLU A 326 15.83 17.71 2.11
N ARG A 327 15.39 16.45 2.19
CA ARG A 327 16.22 15.27 1.92
C ARG A 327 16.83 15.26 0.52
N PHE A 328 16.09 15.69 -0.50
CA PHE A 328 16.64 15.81 -1.86
C PHE A 328 17.76 16.84 -1.94
N ILE A 329 17.56 18.01 -1.30
CA ILE A 329 18.50 19.13 -1.36
C ILE A 329 19.77 18.86 -0.55
N THR A 330 19.68 18.25 0.63
CA THR A 330 20.84 17.93 1.46
C THR A 330 21.69 16.80 0.87
N GLY A 331 21.12 15.99 -0.04
CA GLY A 331 21.60 14.64 -0.32
C GLY A 331 21.59 13.80 0.96
N ASN A 332 21.99 12.54 0.91
CA ASN A 332 22.11 11.68 2.10
C ASN A 332 23.22 12.14 3.09
N GLN A 333 23.61 13.42 3.07
CA GLN A 333 24.57 14.01 3.99
C GLN A 333 23.88 14.32 5.31
N THR A 334 24.56 14.08 6.43
CA THR A 334 24.13 14.39 7.80
C THR A 334 23.99 15.90 8.09
N ARG A 335 24.04 16.75 7.05
CA ARG A 335 23.92 18.20 7.16
C ARG A 335 22.46 18.57 7.25
N ARG A 336 22.12 19.40 8.23
CA ARG A 336 20.77 19.97 8.36
C ARG A 336 20.49 20.92 7.21
N PHE A 337 19.25 20.93 6.74
CA PHE A 337 18.80 21.87 5.71
C PHE A 337 19.06 23.34 6.13
N ASP A 338 18.84 23.65 7.41
CA ASP A 338 19.07 25.00 7.97
C ASP A 338 20.53 25.46 7.91
N SER A 339 21.48 24.51 7.82
CA SER A 339 22.91 24.83 7.69
C SER A 339 23.31 25.21 6.27
N LEU A 340 22.43 25.02 5.28
CA LEU A 340 22.70 25.34 3.89
C LEU A 340 22.60 26.85 3.63
N PRO A 341 23.31 27.37 2.61
CA PRO A 341 23.20 28.78 2.21
C PRO A 341 21.75 29.20 1.91
N LEU A 342 21.43 30.46 2.19
CA LEU A 342 20.08 31.01 1.99
C LEU A 342 19.57 30.81 0.56
N GLN A 343 20.45 30.92 -0.45
CA GLN A 343 20.10 30.68 -1.86
C GLN A 343 19.59 29.25 -2.08
N THR A 344 20.22 28.26 -1.43
CA THR A 344 19.81 26.86 -1.49
C THR A 344 18.51 26.63 -0.74
N GLN A 345 18.30 27.32 0.38
CA GLN A 345 17.04 27.23 1.13
C GLN A 345 15.84 27.76 0.33
N LEU A 346 16.04 28.82 -0.46
CA LEU A 346 15.00 29.37 -1.33
C LEU A 346 14.52 28.38 -2.39
N LEU A 347 15.35 27.42 -2.81
CA LEU A 347 14.95 26.38 -3.76
C LEU A 347 13.84 25.48 -3.20
N LYS A 348 13.72 25.31 -1.87
CA LYS A 348 12.65 24.52 -1.25
C LYS A 348 11.26 24.98 -1.71
N ARG A 349 11.05 26.30 -1.81
CA ARG A 349 9.77 26.85 -2.31
C ARG A 349 9.50 26.48 -3.76
N ALA A 350 10.52 26.54 -4.61
CA ALA A 350 10.38 26.18 -6.02
C ALA A 350 10.07 24.68 -6.20
N PHE A 351 10.70 23.80 -5.40
CA PHE A 351 10.39 22.36 -5.41
C PHE A 351 8.97 22.06 -4.93
N LEU A 352 8.50 22.74 -3.88
CA LEU A 352 7.13 22.57 -3.37
C LEU A 352 6.07 23.07 -4.35
N GLU A 353 6.33 24.18 -5.04
CA GLU A 353 5.38 24.69 -6.04
C GLU A 353 5.29 23.77 -7.28
N CYS A 354 6.38 23.07 -7.62
CA CYS A 354 6.47 22.13 -8.74
C CYS A 354 5.89 22.70 -10.06
N ARG A 355 6.05 24.01 -10.28
CA ARG A 355 5.53 24.70 -11.47
C ARG A 355 6.57 24.71 -12.58
N PRO A 356 6.18 24.44 -13.83
CA PRO A 356 7.05 24.73 -14.95
C PRO A 356 7.34 26.24 -14.97
N ARG A 357 8.57 26.61 -15.30
CA ARG A 357 8.92 28.01 -15.56
C ARG A 357 8.01 28.48 -16.69
N LYS A 358 7.16 29.48 -16.43
CA LYS A 358 6.34 30.10 -17.49
C LYS A 358 7.29 30.47 -18.63
N SER A 359 7.11 29.85 -19.80
CA SER A 359 7.76 30.30 -21.02
C SER A 359 7.40 31.77 -21.20
N SER A 360 8.40 32.61 -21.39
CA SER A 360 8.26 34.05 -21.63
C SER A 360 7.70 34.38 -23.01
N ASP A 361 6.88 33.49 -23.60
CA ASP A 361 6.39 33.58 -24.98
C ASP A 361 4.86 33.67 -25.09
N ASP A 362 4.12 33.73 -23.97
CA ASP A 362 2.65 33.96 -23.97
C ASP A 362 2.27 35.43 -23.76
N ASN A 363 3.18 36.37 -24.04
CA ASN A 363 2.85 37.79 -24.19
C ASN A 363 3.00 38.16 -25.67
N ASP A 364 1.87 38.52 -26.29
CA ASP A 364 1.69 39.07 -27.64
C ASP A 364 1.10 38.08 -28.66
N ASN A 365 -0.22 37.86 -28.57
CA ASN A 365 -1.13 37.90 -29.73
C ASN A 365 -2.56 37.49 -29.33
N HIS A 366 -3.24 38.34 -28.57
CA HIS A 366 -4.69 38.51 -28.69
C HIS A 366 -5.04 39.94 -28.28
N MET A 367 -4.95 40.84 -29.26
CA MET A 367 -5.67 42.10 -29.29
C MET A 367 -6.42 42.20 -30.61
#